data_AF-A0A162LQ82-F1
#
_entry.id   AF-A0A162LQ82-F1
#
_cell.length_a   1.000
_cell.length_b   1.000
_cell.length_c   1.000
_cell.angle_alpha   90.00
_cell.angle_beta   90.00
_cell.angle_gamma   90.00
#
_symmetry.space_group_name_H-M   'P 1'
#
loop_
_entity.id
_entity.type
_entity.pdbx_description
1 polymer ?
#
loop_
_entity_poly.entity_id
_entity_poly.type
_entity_poly.pdbx_seq_one_letter_code
_entity_poly.pdbx_strand_id
1 'polypeptide(L)'
;MSSNEPPAKPQSNYRLNSLTYTVSRSPGNSPKPVLYQPKDNPDSFWTHTIVSARTAADSTTQVVTAWFNTTTTLLHVSAVPAGVPAAKLVQGLQDHENYIKHNPHMARYEPIPPGGNHPTIPAARGVAATGAPDCYRVTDKVHTLPAGLWDSDVVSTYEFIDVEGGVFVRIRSPMGVVMESLWLARETADGAVELVEEQVISASRLLMGTVKSMSEAGWKDIHSSMIKKAQE
;
A
#
# COMPACT_ATOMS: atom_id res chain seq x y z
N MET A 1 -17.05 -52.77 -21.72
CA MET A 1 -17.88 -51.65 -22.18
C MET A 1 -18.68 -51.13 -21.00
N SER A 2 -18.19 -50.08 -20.35
CA SER A 2 -18.99 -49.08 -19.64
C SER A 2 -18.04 -47.94 -19.28
N SER A 3 -18.21 -46.81 -19.95
CA SER A 3 -17.37 -45.61 -19.83
C SER A 3 -17.99 -44.72 -18.76
N ASN A 4 -17.26 -44.43 -17.67
CA ASN A 4 -17.66 -43.42 -16.68
C ASN A 4 -16.85 -42.15 -16.92
N GLU A 5 -17.47 -41.14 -17.53
CA GLU A 5 -16.98 -39.77 -17.56
C GLU A 5 -17.26 -39.06 -16.23
N PRO A 6 -16.34 -38.22 -15.73
CA PRO A 6 -16.58 -37.39 -14.55
C PRO A 6 -17.39 -36.11 -14.90
N PRO A 7 -18.17 -35.57 -13.95
CA PRO A 7 -19.02 -34.40 -14.21
C PRO A 7 -18.21 -33.10 -14.36
N ALA A 8 -18.64 -32.27 -15.30
CA ALA A 8 -18.06 -30.97 -15.60
C ALA A 8 -18.18 -29.98 -14.43
N LYS A 9 -17.10 -29.23 -14.17
CA LYS A 9 -17.07 -28.14 -13.18
C LYS A 9 -17.84 -26.91 -13.71
N PRO A 10 -18.53 -26.14 -12.85
CA PRO A 10 -19.21 -24.92 -13.25
C PRO A 10 -18.20 -23.81 -13.61
N GLN A 11 -18.36 -23.23 -14.81
CA GLN A 11 -17.62 -22.04 -15.25
C GLN A 11 -18.18 -20.79 -14.58
N SER A 12 -17.39 -20.12 -13.75
CA SER A 12 -17.70 -18.78 -13.23
C SER A 12 -17.40 -17.74 -14.31
N ASN A 13 -18.44 -17.10 -14.85
CA ASN A 13 -18.31 -15.99 -15.78
C ASN A 13 -17.99 -14.70 -15.01
N TYR A 14 -16.72 -14.29 -14.97
CA TYR A 14 -16.35 -12.92 -14.60
C TYR A 14 -16.40 -12.04 -15.85
N ARG A 15 -17.44 -11.19 -15.96
CA ARG A 15 -17.48 -10.11 -16.95
C ARG A 15 -16.69 -8.92 -16.41
N LEU A 16 -15.51 -8.66 -16.99
CA LEU A 16 -14.89 -7.35 -16.94
C LEU A 16 -15.68 -6.40 -17.84
N ASN A 17 -16.28 -5.35 -17.27
CA ASN A 17 -16.78 -4.22 -18.05
C ASN A 17 -15.58 -3.44 -18.60
N SER A 18 -15.17 -3.74 -19.83
CA SER A 18 -14.27 -2.86 -20.59
C SER A 18 -15.06 -1.65 -21.10
N LEU A 19 -14.81 -0.49 -20.52
CA LEU A 19 -15.26 0.78 -21.10
C LEU A 19 -14.24 1.20 -22.16
N THR A 20 -14.56 0.93 -23.42
CA THR A 20 -13.82 1.46 -24.58
C THR A 20 -14.34 2.86 -24.87
N TYR A 21 -13.49 3.88 -24.76
CA TYR A 21 -13.82 5.23 -25.24
C TYR A 21 -13.16 5.49 -26.59
N THR A 22 -13.98 5.75 -27.61
CA THR A 22 -13.52 6.26 -28.90
C THR A 22 -13.56 7.79 -28.85
N VAL A 23 -12.39 8.43 -28.82
CA VAL A 23 -12.29 9.91 -28.97
C VAL A 23 -12.32 10.24 -30.46
N SER A 24 -13.47 10.67 -30.96
CA SER A 24 -13.58 11.34 -32.26
C SER A 24 -13.25 12.82 -32.08
N ARG A 25 -12.15 13.28 -32.71
CA ARG A 25 -11.86 14.72 -32.83
C ARG A 25 -12.47 15.24 -34.13
N SER A 26 -13.41 16.17 -34.03
CA SER A 26 -13.67 17.12 -35.12
C SER A 26 -12.96 18.44 -34.80
N PRO A 27 -12.21 19.04 -35.74
CA PRO A 27 -11.51 20.30 -35.51
C PRO A 27 -12.49 21.48 -35.66
N GLY A 28 -12.46 22.38 -34.67
CA GLY A 28 -13.03 23.72 -34.79
C GLY A 28 -14.52 23.85 -34.46
N ASN A 29 -14.86 23.82 -33.17
CA ASN A 29 -15.93 24.66 -32.62
C ASN A 29 -15.90 24.63 -31.08
N SER A 30 -15.92 25.81 -30.45
CA SER A 30 -16.01 25.97 -29.00
C SER A 30 -17.34 25.41 -28.49
N PRO A 31 -17.36 24.57 -27.44
CA PRO A 31 -18.61 24.00 -26.95
C PRO A 31 -19.46 25.06 -26.24
N LYS A 32 -20.68 25.29 -26.73
CA LYS A 32 -21.75 25.95 -25.95
C LYS A 32 -22.33 24.91 -24.97
N PRO A 33 -22.59 25.26 -23.70
CA PRO A 33 -23.25 24.35 -22.78
C PRO A 33 -24.68 24.08 -23.25
N VAL A 34 -24.98 22.82 -23.55
CA VAL A 34 -26.34 22.33 -23.78
C VAL A 34 -26.92 21.97 -22.40
N LEU A 35 -27.93 22.71 -21.98
CA LEU A 35 -28.67 22.47 -20.75
C LEU A 35 -29.58 21.25 -20.96
N TYR A 36 -29.28 20.13 -20.32
CA TYR A 36 -30.19 18.98 -20.27
C TYR A 36 -31.12 19.14 -19.07
N GLN A 37 -32.43 19.31 -19.32
CA GLN A 37 -33.45 19.19 -18.28
C GLN A 37 -34.12 17.81 -18.41
N PRO A 38 -33.98 16.92 -17.42
CA PRO A 38 -34.86 15.77 -17.28
C PRO A 38 -36.26 16.29 -16.90
N LYS A 39 -37.26 16.00 -17.73
CA LYS A 39 -38.66 16.09 -17.32
C LYS A 39 -38.95 14.91 -16.39
N ASP A 40 -39.72 15.21 -15.34
CA ASP A 40 -40.45 14.26 -14.50
C ASP A 40 -39.67 13.59 -13.34
N ASN A 41 -39.41 14.36 -12.27
CA ASN A 41 -39.49 13.84 -10.89
C ASN A 41 -39.61 15.01 -9.87
N PRO A 42 -40.75 15.22 -9.19
CA PRO A 42 -40.95 16.40 -8.35
C PRO A 42 -40.34 16.33 -6.94
N ASP A 43 -39.73 15.21 -6.49
CA ASP A 43 -39.32 15.06 -5.08
C ASP A 43 -37.84 14.71 -4.88
N SER A 44 -36.93 15.63 -5.20
CA SER A 44 -35.59 15.59 -4.61
C SER A 44 -35.03 16.99 -4.37
N PHE A 45 -35.20 17.45 -3.12
CA PHE A 45 -34.46 18.55 -2.54
C PHE A 45 -33.03 18.09 -2.27
N TRP A 46 -32.04 18.65 -2.95
CA TRP A 46 -30.69 18.78 -2.40
C TRP A 46 -30.03 20.11 -2.79
N THR A 47 -29.45 20.69 -1.75
CA THR A 47 -28.63 21.89 -1.60
C THR A 47 -27.66 22.20 -2.75
N HIS A 48 -27.59 23.48 -3.10
CA HIS A 48 -26.63 24.06 -4.03
C HIS A 48 -25.21 24.10 -3.44
N THR A 49 -24.25 23.48 -4.11
CA THR A 49 -22.83 23.84 -3.97
C THR A 49 -22.37 24.45 -5.28
N ILE A 50 -22.13 25.76 -5.24
CA ILE A 50 -21.53 26.55 -6.31
C ILE A 50 -20.06 26.17 -6.40
N VAL A 51 -19.65 25.49 -7.48
CA VAL A 51 -18.22 25.36 -7.83
C VAL A 51 -17.81 26.64 -8.54
N SER A 52 -17.24 27.58 -7.79
CA SER A 52 -16.57 28.75 -8.34
C SER A 52 -15.26 28.32 -9.00
N ALA A 53 -15.25 28.25 -10.32
CA ALA A 53 -14.03 28.16 -11.10
C ALA A 53 -13.24 29.47 -10.97
N ARG A 54 -12.13 29.47 -10.24
CA ARG A 54 -11.10 30.51 -10.36
C ARG A 54 -9.69 29.91 -10.32
N THR A 55 -9.02 30.17 -11.44
CA THR A 55 -7.58 30.34 -11.65
C THR A 55 -6.68 29.11 -11.58
N ALA A 56 -6.34 28.66 -12.78
CA ALA A 56 -5.21 27.81 -13.11
C ALA A 56 -3.90 28.48 -12.69
N ALA A 57 -3.13 27.80 -11.84
CA ALA A 57 -1.66 27.83 -11.80
C ALA A 57 -1.12 26.86 -10.73
N ASP A 58 -1.48 25.57 -10.71
CA ASP A 58 -0.63 24.57 -10.01
C ASP A 58 -0.95 23.08 -10.31
N SER A 59 -1.35 22.75 -11.54
CA SER A 59 -1.83 21.37 -11.84
C SER A 59 -1.02 20.62 -12.90
N THR A 60 0.04 21.24 -13.44
CA THR A 60 0.81 20.63 -14.54
C THR A 60 1.91 19.68 -14.04
N THR A 61 2.30 19.76 -12.76
CA THR A 61 3.41 18.95 -12.23
C THR A 61 2.99 17.56 -11.76
N GLN A 62 1.73 17.34 -11.38
CA GLN A 62 1.26 16.02 -10.88
C GLN A 62 0.88 15.01 -11.98
N VAL A 63 0.59 15.48 -13.20
CA VAL A 63 0.07 14.59 -14.27
C VAL A 63 1.18 13.81 -14.98
N VAL A 64 2.42 14.31 -14.96
CA VAL A 64 3.56 13.68 -15.65
C VAL A 64 4.15 12.51 -14.85
N THR A 65 3.90 12.43 -13.54
CA THR A 65 4.48 11.41 -12.65
C THR A 65 3.76 10.06 -12.70
N ALA A 66 2.47 10.04 -13.05
CA ALA A 66 1.66 8.82 -13.02
C ALA A 66 1.99 7.82 -14.15
N TRP A 67 2.59 8.26 -15.27
CA TRP A 67 2.76 7.43 -16.48
C TRP A 67 4.00 6.52 -16.45
N PHE A 68 4.91 6.72 -15.49
CA PHE A 68 6.11 5.90 -15.31
C PHE A 68 6.09 5.06 -14.04
N ASN A 69 5.00 5.06 -13.28
CA ASN A 69 4.90 4.23 -12.08
C ASN A 69 4.55 2.79 -12.44
N THR A 70 5.12 1.87 -11.67
CA THR A 70 4.82 0.44 -11.72
C THR A 70 4.62 -0.04 -10.29
N THR A 71 3.85 -1.12 -10.14
CA THR A 71 3.60 -1.76 -8.86
C THR A 71 4.14 -3.18 -8.88
N THR A 72 4.72 -3.64 -7.78
CA THR A 72 5.06 -5.04 -7.56
C THR A 72 4.56 -5.49 -6.20
N THR A 73 4.40 -6.79 -6.03
CA THR A 73 3.92 -7.41 -4.80
C THR A 73 4.91 -8.46 -4.35
N LEU A 74 5.24 -8.48 -3.07
CA LEU A 74 6.09 -9.48 -2.44
C LEU A 74 5.31 -10.14 -1.30
N LEU A 75 5.57 -11.42 -1.10
CA LEU A 75 5.04 -12.20 0.01
C LEU A 75 6.22 -12.91 0.66
N HIS A 76 6.47 -12.60 1.92
CA HIS A 76 7.46 -13.28 2.73
C HIS A 76 6.78 -14.02 3.86
N VAL A 77 7.24 -15.25 4.12
CA VAL A 77 6.72 -16.09 5.19
C VAL A 77 7.90 -16.69 5.94
N SER A 78 7.83 -16.69 7.26
CA SER A 78 8.80 -17.38 8.12
C SER A 78 8.09 -18.19 9.19
N ALA A 79 8.51 -19.44 9.36
CA ALA A 79 8.08 -20.25 10.48
C ALA A 79 8.59 -19.64 11.78
N VAL A 80 7.72 -19.55 12.77
CA VAL A 80 8.09 -19.09 14.11
C VAL A 80 8.47 -20.31 14.95
N PRO A 81 9.56 -20.26 15.72
CA PRO A 81 9.95 -21.35 16.60
C PRO A 81 8.83 -21.76 17.56
N ALA A 82 8.75 -23.07 17.84
CA ALA A 82 7.75 -23.62 18.75
C ALA A 82 7.84 -22.96 20.13
N GLY A 83 6.68 -22.71 20.74
CA GLY A 83 6.58 -22.10 22.07
C GLY A 83 6.45 -20.57 22.07
N VAL A 84 6.60 -19.90 20.93
CA VAL A 84 6.25 -18.47 20.79
C VAL A 84 4.77 -18.35 20.41
N PRO A 85 3.90 -17.79 21.28
CA PRO A 85 2.49 -17.60 20.96
C PRO A 85 2.30 -16.52 19.89
N ALA A 86 1.27 -16.66 19.03
CA ALA A 86 0.94 -15.64 18.04
C ALA A 86 0.73 -14.26 18.67
N ALA A 87 0.05 -14.19 19.82
CA ALA A 87 -0.18 -12.94 20.56
C ALA A 87 1.13 -12.21 20.96
N LYS A 88 2.21 -12.93 21.26
CA LYS A 88 3.51 -12.32 21.56
C LYS A 88 4.15 -11.71 20.33
N LEU A 89 4.02 -12.37 19.18
CA LEU A 89 4.47 -11.84 17.91
C LEU A 89 3.65 -10.61 17.50
N VAL A 90 2.32 -10.63 17.66
CA VAL A 90 1.46 -9.47 17.44
C VAL A 90 1.89 -8.29 18.31
N GLN A 91 2.11 -8.52 19.61
CA GLN A 91 2.59 -7.49 20.52
C GLN A 91 3.91 -6.86 20.03
N GLY A 92 4.85 -7.68 19.55
CA GLY A 92 6.13 -7.19 19.01
C GLY A 92 5.99 -6.43 17.68
N LEU A 93 5.03 -6.82 16.83
CA LEU A 93 4.74 -6.12 15.58
C LEU A 93 4.06 -4.76 15.80
N GLN A 94 3.20 -4.67 16.82
CA GLN A 94 2.49 -3.44 17.20
C GLN A 94 3.37 -2.49 18.03
N ASP A 95 4.59 -2.89 18.41
CA ASP A 95 5.61 -1.96 18.87
C ASP A 95 6.26 -1.27 17.66
N HIS A 96 5.65 -0.17 17.22
CA HIS A 96 6.08 0.53 15.99
C HIS A 96 7.50 1.10 16.10
N GLU A 97 7.90 1.57 17.28
CA GLU A 97 9.27 2.06 17.49
C GLU A 97 10.28 0.93 17.33
N ASN A 98 9.95 -0.24 17.87
CA ASN A 98 10.77 -1.42 17.67
C ASN A 98 10.88 -1.75 16.18
N TYR A 99 9.81 -1.65 15.39
CA TYR A 99 9.88 -1.81 13.93
C TYR A 99 10.86 -0.84 13.28
N ILE A 100 10.78 0.46 13.60
CA ILE A 100 11.65 1.48 13.03
C ILE A 100 13.12 1.24 13.39
N LYS A 101 13.39 0.85 14.64
CA LYS A 101 14.76 0.58 15.15
C LYS A 101 15.42 -0.64 14.48
N HIS A 102 14.64 -1.53 13.90
CA HIS A 102 15.15 -2.70 13.17
C HIS A 102 15.54 -2.41 11.72
N ASN A 103 15.23 -1.22 11.18
CA ASN A 103 15.70 -0.81 9.88
C ASN A 103 17.21 -0.51 9.95
N PRO A 104 18.09 -1.29 9.28
CA PRO A 104 19.54 -1.11 9.34
C PRO A 104 20.02 0.20 8.71
N HIS A 105 19.16 0.86 7.92
CA HIS A 105 19.46 2.14 7.28
C HIS A 105 18.97 3.35 8.09
N MET A 106 18.21 3.15 9.17
CA MET A 106 17.63 4.25 9.95
C MET A 106 18.73 5.04 10.68
N ALA A 107 18.78 6.34 10.44
CA ALA A 107 19.66 7.27 11.14
C ALA A 107 18.94 8.01 12.28
N ARG A 108 17.68 8.37 12.09
CA ARG A 108 16.82 8.97 13.12
C ARG A 108 15.35 8.81 12.79
N TYR A 109 14.51 8.87 13.80
CA TYR A 109 13.06 8.96 13.65
C TYR A 109 12.47 9.93 14.68
N GLU A 110 11.29 10.45 14.39
CA GLU A 110 10.52 11.31 15.28
C GLU A 110 9.02 11.14 15.00
N PRO A 111 8.17 11.17 16.04
CA PRO A 111 6.73 11.14 15.84
C PRO A 111 6.25 12.43 15.19
N ILE A 112 5.25 12.32 14.31
CA ILE A 112 4.58 13.45 13.66
C ILE A 112 3.06 13.26 13.75
N PRO A 113 2.27 14.35 13.75
CA PRO A 113 0.82 14.22 13.69
C PRO A 113 0.41 13.52 12.39
N PRO A 114 -0.65 12.68 12.41
CA PRO A 114 -1.24 12.15 11.19
C PRO A 114 -1.62 13.29 10.25
N GLY A 115 -1.27 13.16 8.96
CA GLY A 115 -1.60 14.18 7.96
C GLY A 115 -3.12 14.37 7.79
N GLY A 116 -3.52 15.44 7.11
CA GLY A 116 -4.95 15.82 6.96
C GLY A 116 -5.83 14.77 6.24
N ASN A 117 -5.24 13.85 5.49
CA ASN A 117 -5.89 12.62 5.06
C ASN A 117 -5.41 11.50 5.98
N HIS A 118 -6.28 11.03 6.87
CA HIS A 118 -5.95 9.94 7.78
C HIS A 118 -5.48 8.72 6.98
N PRO A 119 -4.33 8.12 7.32
CA PRO A 119 -3.92 6.83 6.78
C PRO A 119 -5.04 5.80 6.92
N THR A 120 -5.48 5.22 5.79
CA THR A 120 -6.45 4.12 5.78
C THR A 120 -5.80 2.85 5.24
N ILE A 121 -6.25 1.70 5.74
CA ILE A 121 -5.92 0.39 5.17
C ILE A 121 -6.77 0.19 3.90
N PRO A 122 -6.18 -0.14 2.73
CA PRO A 122 -6.96 -0.46 1.54
C PRO A 122 -7.92 -1.63 1.78
N ALA A 123 -9.20 -1.49 1.41
CA ALA A 123 -10.22 -2.52 1.66
C ALA A 123 -9.86 -3.90 1.08
N ALA A 124 -9.11 -3.94 -0.02
CA ALA A 124 -8.62 -5.17 -0.64
C ALA A 124 -7.70 -6.01 0.27
N ARG A 125 -7.16 -5.44 1.36
CA ARG A 125 -6.35 -6.16 2.35
C ARG A 125 -7.21 -7.03 3.28
N GLY A 126 -8.52 -6.83 3.34
CA GLY A 126 -9.43 -7.69 4.11
C GLY A 126 -9.25 -7.63 5.64
N VAL A 127 -8.55 -6.62 6.15
CA VAL A 127 -8.32 -6.42 7.59
C VAL A 127 -8.86 -5.05 8.02
N ALA A 128 -9.27 -4.96 9.29
CA ALA A 128 -9.76 -3.73 9.90
C ALA A 128 -8.73 -3.17 10.88
N ALA A 129 -8.63 -1.84 10.91
CA ALA A 129 -7.82 -1.13 11.90
C ALA A 129 -8.40 -1.34 13.31
N THR A 130 -7.53 -1.59 14.29
CA THR A 130 -7.90 -1.68 15.72
C THR A 130 -7.62 -0.38 16.48
N GLY A 131 -6.96 0.58 15.86
CA GLY A 131 -6.60 1.87 16.45
C GLY A 131 -6.44 2.99 15.44
N ALA A 132 -6.11 4.18 15.95
CA ALA A 132 -5.72 5.32 15.12
C ALA A 132 -4.31 5.11 14.56
N PRO A 133 -3.97 5.71 13.41
CA PRO A 133 -2.64 5.62 12.85
C PRO A 133 -1.62 6.39 13.68
N ASP A 134 -0.47 5.78 13.92
CA ASP A 134 0.73 6.47 14.40
C ASP A 134 1.62 6.82 13.22
N CYS A 135 2.17 8.04 13.21
CA CYS A 135 2.95 8.55 12.09
C CYS A 135 4.33 9.00 12.56
N TYR A 136 5.34 8.67 11.75
CA TYR A 136 6.73 9.00 12.04
C TYR A 136 7.39 9.60 10.81
N ARG A 137 8.26 10.58 11.04
CA ARG A 137 9.24 11.02 10.06
C ARG A 137 10.52 10.24 10.31
N VAL A 138 10.92 9.41 9.35
CA VAL A 138 12.11 8.55 9.44
C VAL A 138 13.15 9.05 8.43
N THR A 139 14.40 9.18 8.86
CA THR A 139 15.52 9.52 7.98
C THR A 139 16.42 8.30 7.83
N ASP A 140 16.55 7.81 6.60
CA ASP A 140 17.37 6.66 6.24
C ASP A 140 18.64 7.07 5.49
N LYS A 141 19.75 6.38 5.75
CA LYS A 141 21.02 6.53 5.03
C LYS A 141 21.12 5.48 3.93
N VAL A 142 20.79 5.86 2.70
CA VAL A 142 20.82 4.96 1.54
C VAL A 142 22.10 5.18 0.74
N HIS A 143 22.90 4.11 0.60
CA HIS A 143 24.22 4.13 -0.06
C HIS A 143 24.21 3.49 -1.46
N THR A 144 23.04 3.18 -2.02
CA THR A 144 22.91 2.25 -3.16
C THR A 144 22.03 2.75 -4.32
N LEU A 145 21.75 4.06 -4.39
CA LEU A 145 20.97 4.58 -5.52
C LEU A 145 21.73 4.41 -6.86
N PRO A 146 21.03 4.03 -7.95
CA PRO A 146 21.66 3.79 -9.26
C PRO A 146 22.54 4.95 -9.73
N ALA A 147 23.64 4.62 -10.40
CA ALA A 147 24.64 5.54 -10.96
C ALA A 147 25.53 6.28 -9.94
N GLY A 148 25.70 5.76 -8.71
CA GLY A 148 26.59 6.36 -7.71
C GLY A 148 26.16 7.78 -7.33
N LEU A 149 24.87 8.07 -7.51
CA LEU A 149 24.42 9.45 -7.61
C LEU A 149 24.46 10.12 -6.23
N TRP A 150 24.18 9.43 -5.12
CA TRP A 150 24.23 10.04 -3.78
C TRP A 150 24.33 9.03 -2.64
N ASP A 151 25.23 9.26 -1.66
CA ASP A 151 24.92 8.97 -0.26
C ASP A 151 23.86 9.99 0.15
N SER A 152 22.66 9.55 0.50
CA SER A 152 21.57 10.49 0.78
C SER A 152 20.80 10.13 2.03
N ASP A 153 20.42 11.19 2.72
CA ASP A 153 19.36 11.19 3.71
C ASP A 153 18.03 11.14 2.97
N VAL A 154 17.41 9.97 3.01
CA VAL A 154 16.06 9.78 2.50
C VAL A 154 15.11 10.02 3.67
N VAL A 155 14.35 11.11 3.60
CA VAL A 155 13.32 11.42 4.61
C VAL A 155 11.99 10.88 4.14
N SER A 156 11.50 9.87 4.86
CA SER A 156 10.25 9.17 4.59
C SER A 156 9.22 9.43 5.68
N THR A 157 7.94 9.29 5.33
CA THR A 157 6.84 9.22 6.29
C THR A 157 6.44 7.76 6.46
N TYR A 158 6.42 7.27 7.69
CA TYR A 158 5.96 5.93 8.04
C TYR A 158 4.63 6.07 8.76
N GLU A 159 3.61 5.37 8.29
CA GLU A 159 2.26 5.34 8.83
C GLU A 159 2.02 3.90 9.34
N PHE A 160 1.81 3.73 10.65
CA PHE A 160 1.51 2.44 11.26
C PHE A 160 0.05 2.39 11.67
N ILE A 161 -0.62 1.27 11.38
CA ILE A 161 -2.02 1.04 11.76
C ILE A 161 -2.11 -0.38 12.30
N ASP A 162 -2.42 -0.50 13.58
CA ASP A 162 -2.63 -1.81 14.20
C ASP A 162 -3.86 -2.51 13.60
N VAL A 163 -3.75 -3.82 13.48
CA VAL A 163 -4.84 -4.72 13.09
C VAL A 163 -4.87 -5.90 14.05
N GLU A 164 -5.98 -6.66 14.09
CA GLU A 164 -6.17 -7.75 15.06
C GLU A 164 -4.99 -8.74 15.13
N GLY A 165 -4.44 -9.13 13.98
CA GLY A 165 -3.35 -10.11 13.87
C GLY A 165 -1.95 -9.53 13.64
N GLY A 166 -1.75 -8.22 13.78
CA GLY A 166 -0.45 -7.60 13.52
C GLY A 166 -0.52 -6.10 13.21
N VAL A 167 0.17 -5.66 12.16
CA VAL A 167 0.30 -4.23 11.81
C VAL A 167 0.32 -4.01 10.30
N PHE A 168 -0.36 -2.96 9.86
CA PHE A 168 -0.21 -2.41 8.52
C PHE A 168 0.74 -1.21 8.55
N VAL A 169 1.70 -1.18 7.63
CA VAL A 169 2.69 -0.10 7.52
C VAL A 169 2.66 0.48 6.12
N ARG A 170 2.50 1.79 6.01
CA ARG A 170 2.72 2.54 4.76
C ARG A 170 3.92 3.46 4.89
N ILE A 171 4.88 3.28 4.00
CA ILE A 171 6.05 4.14 3.87
C ILE A 171 5.88 4.99 2.61
N ARG A 172 6.02 6.30 2.75
CA ARG A 172 6.07 7.25 1.63
C ARG A 172 7.43 7.92 1.62
N SER A 173 8.17 7.72 0.54
CA SER A 173 9.50 8.27 0.37
C SER A 173 9.53 9.24 -0.83
N PRO A 174 10.60 10.05 -0.97
CA PRO A 174 10.80 10.90 -2.14
C PRO A 174 10.73 10.12 -3.47
N MET A 175 10.63 10.87 -4.56
CA MET A 175 10.54 10.33 -5.93
C MET A 175 9.32 9.42 -6.17
N GLY A 176 8.28 9.56 -5.35
CA GLY A 176 7.01 8.86 -5.54
C GLY A 176 7.05 7.39 -5.15
N VAL A 177 8.01 6.96 -4.32
CA VAL A 177 8.05 5.60 -3.79
C VAL A 177 7.03 5.48 -2.65
N VAL A 178 6.12 4.53 -2.78
CA VAL A 178 5.16 4.14 -1.74
C VAL A 178 5.28 2.64 -1.52
N MET A 179 5.47 2.23 -0.28
CA MET A 179 5.51 0.83 0.12
C MET A 179 4.44 0.59 1.17
N GLU A 180 3.54 -0.36 0.90
CA GLU A 180 2.51 -0.79 1.84
C GLU A 180 2.77 -2.24 2.21
N SER A 181 3.02 -2.51 3.49
CA SER A 181 3.21 -3.86 4.01
C SER A 181 2.15 -4.19 5.03
N LEU A 182 1.64 -5.42 4.98
CA LEU A 182 0.78 -5.99 6.00
C LEU A 182 1.55 -7.14 6.67
N TRP A 183 1.83 -6.98 7.97
CA TRP A 183 2.55 -7.94 8.78
C TRP A 183 1.57 -8.66 9.70
N LEU A 184 1.53 -9.99 9.64
CA LEU A 184 0.58 -10.81 10.39
C LEU A 184 1.29 -11.97 11.10
N ALA A 185 0.89 -12.23 12.33
CA ALA A 185 1.11 -13.50 12.99
C ALA A 185 -0.06 -14.44 12.64
N ARG A 186 0.22 -15.54 11.93
CA ARG A 186 -0.79 -16.48 11.47
C ARG A 186 -0.60 -17.83 12.16
N GLU A 187 -1.67 -18.36 12.74
CA GLU A 187 -1.69 -19.77 13.18
C GLU A 187 -2.06 -20.69 12.01
N THR A 188 -1.32 -21.78 11.87
CA THR A 188 -1.61 -22.84 10.90
C THR A 188 -2.59 -23.86 11.48
N ALA A 189 -3.18 -24.70 10.62
CA ALA A 189 -4.10 -25.75 11.06
C ALA A 189 -3.45 -26.72 12.07
N ASP A 190 -2.13 -26.86 12.04
CA ASP A 190 -1.35 -27.72 12.92
C ASP A 190 -0.94 -27.02 14.23
N GLY A 191 -1.41 -25.78 14.46
CA GLY A 191 -1.10 -25.00 15.66
C GLY A 191 0.29 -24.35 15.67
N ALA A 192 1.02 -24.38 14.54
CA ALA A 192 2.27 -23.64 14.38
C ALA A 192 1.97 -22.16 14.09
N VAL A 193 2.92 -21.27 14.38
CA VAL A 193 2.81 -19.84 14.10
C VAL A 193 3.73 -19.47 12.93
N GLU A 194 3.25 -18.64 12.03
CA GLU A 194 4.01 -18.06 10.91
C GLU A 194 4.00 -16.53 11.01
N LEU A 195 5.14 -15.91 10.70
CA LEU A 195 5.23 -14.48 10.43
C LEU A 195 5.05 -14.27 8.92
N VAL A 196 4.01 -13.55 8.53
CA VAL A 196 3.67 -13.24 7.14
C VAL A 196 3.85 -11.75 6.90
N GLU A 197 4.56 -11.39 5.84
CA GLU A 197 4.67 -10.02 5.32
C GLU A 197 4.14 -9.98 3.88
N GLU A 198 3.07 -9.21 3.65
CA GLU A 198 2.53 -8.93 2.32
C GLU A 198 2.82 -7.48 1.91
N GLN A 199 3.76 -7.31 0.99
CA GLN A 199 4.23 -5.99 0.56
C GLN A 199 3.70 -5.63 -0.83
N VAL A 200 3.28 -4.39 -1.01
CA VAL A 200 2.93 -3.77 -2.29
C VAL A 200 3.81 -2.52 -2.44
N ILE A 201 4.67 -2.51 -3.43
CA ILE A 201 5.58 -1.41 -3.71
C ILE A 201 5.10 -0.71 -4.98
N SER A 202 4.89 0.60 -4.92
CA SER A 202 4.68 1.47 -6.07
C SER A 202 5.85 2.44 -6.19
N ALA A 203 6.48 2.48 -7.36
CA ALA A 203 7.61 3.37 -7.64
C ALA A 203 7.71 3.63 -9.14
N SER A 204 8.52 4.61 -9.55
CA SER A 204 8.86 4.77 -10.96
C SER A 204 9.56 3.51 -11.50
N ARG A 205 9.36 3.18 -12.77
CA ARG A 205 10.01 2.03 -13.44
C ARG A 205 11.53 2.06 -13.31
N LEU A 206 12.13 3.24 -13.24
CA LEU A 206 13.56 3.43 -13.03
C LEU A 206 14.02 2.97 -11.64
N LEU A 207 13.23 3.26 -10.61
CA LEU A 207 13.57 2.93 -9.22
C LEU A 207 13.11 1.54 -8.78
N MET A 208 12.09 0.98 -9.46
CA MET A 208 11.47 -0.28 -9.04
C MET A 208 12.47 -1.41 -8.87
N GLY A 209 13.45 -1.55 -9.76
CA GLY A 209 14.49 -2.58 -9.65
C GLY A 209 15.29 -2.48 -8.34
N THR A 210 15.72 -1.27 -7.98
CA THR A 210 16.46 -1.01 -6.73
C THR A 210 15.60 -1.22 -5.50
N VAL A 211 14.40 -0.62 -5.46
CA VAL A 211 13.51 -0.71 -4.28
C VAL A 211 13.08 -2.16 -4.03
N LYS A 212 12.73 -2.90 -5.09
CA LYS A 212 12.40 -4.32 -5.03
C LYS A 212 13.60 -5.13 -4.54
N SER A 213 14.79 -4.91 -5.11
CA SER A 213 16.01 -5.64 -4.71
C SER A 213 16.36 -5.42 -3.24
N MET A 214 16.19 -4.20 -2.70
CA MET A 214 16.42 -3.92 -1.28
C MET A 214 15.44 -4.69 -0.40
N SER A 215 14.17 -4.74 -0.80
CA SER A 215 13.11 -5.46 -0.08
C SER A 215 13.33 -6.98 -0.11
N GLU A 216 13.79 -7.53 -1.24
CA GLU A 216 14.08 -8.97 -1.39
C GLU A 216 15.37 -9.42 -0.68
N ALA A 217 16.35 -8.54 -0.52
CA ALA A 217 17.63 -8.90 0.08
C ALA A 217 17.57 -8.99 1.63
N GLY A 218 16.84 -8.09 2.29
CA GLY A 218 16.89 -7.93 3.74
C GLY A 218 15.78 -8.63 4.54
N TRP A 219 14.73 -9.15 3.89
CA TRP A 219 13.52 -9.58 4.59
C TRP A 219 13.76 -10.68 5.63
N LYS A 220 14.67 -11.62 5.37
CA LYS A 220 14.96 -12.73 6.29
C LYS A 220 15.56 -12.26 7.61
N ASP A 221 16.44 -11.27 7.54
CA ASP A 221 17.09 -10.71 8.72
C ASP A 221 16.08 -9.91 9.54
N ILE A 222 15.21 -9.15 8.88
CA ILE A 222 14.10 -8.43 9.52
C ILE A 222 13.15 -9.42 10.20
N HIS A 223 12.68 -10.44 9.49
CA HIS A 223 11.82 -11.50 10.06
C HIS A 223 12.47 -12.17 11.27
N SER A 224 13.74 -12.55 11.15
CA SER A 224 14.48 -13.19 12.24
C SER A 224 14.57 -12.29 13.46
N SER A 225 14.78 -10.98 13.26
CA SER A 225 14.86 -10.03 14.36
C SER A 225 13.52 -9.82 15.06
N MET A 226 12.42 -9.72 14.30
CA MET A 226 11.07 -9.62 14.85
C MET A 226 10.69 -10.86 15.67
N ILE A 227 10.99 -12.04 15.14
CA ILE A 227 10.77 -13.32 15.83
C ILE A 227 11.61 -13.39 17.11
N LYS A 228 12.89 -13.03 17.04
CA LYS A 228 13.76 -13.00 18.21
C LYS A 228 13.23 -12.06 19.29
N LYS A 229 12.71 -10.89 18.90
CA LYS A 229 12.13 -9.94 19.84
C LYS A 229 10.90 -10.52 20.56
N ALA A 230 10.08 -11.30 19.86
CA ALA A 230 8.91 -11.96 20.44
C ALA A 230 9.26 -13.09 21.43
N GLN A 231 10.53 -13.50 21.50
CA GLN A 231 11.04 -14.51 22.44
C GLN A 231 11.56 -13.92 23.76
N GLU A 232 11.75 -12.60 23.83
CA GLU A 232 12.16 -11.87 25.04
C GLU A 232 10.98 -11.65 25.99
#